data_AF-A0A9X8DSX3-F1
#
_entry.id   AF-A0A9X8DSX3-F1
#
_cell.length_a   1.000
_cell.length_b   1.000
_cell.length_c   1.000
_cell.angle_alpha   90.00
_cell.angle_beta   90.00
_cell.angle_gamma   90.00
#
_symmetry.space_group_name_H-M   'P 1'
#
loop_
_entity.id
_entity.type
_entity.pdbx_description
1 polymer ?
#
loop_
_entity_poly.entity_id
_entity_poly.type
_entity_poly.pdbx_seq_one_letter_code
_entity_poly.pdbx_strand_id
1 'polypeptide(L)'
;MVRCNFCTFEGRDKVEITEGGTRKRKSRVDVKYFTKPFTPLNFRSHLNGQHNESWEAYQQMSTSAKKEYFNDKISSSNTLHVHMDLTSDSIEYTIKVPIVDTIIGGLFFNAIQEEDCDDAGEDVASAASKKINKMAKQKNNAMLLFKQGERASNGVASYTVVIKNTMRYQLAIDHVVAVALRRIVDMLNNDKPVWAFSGDGSTHRGQPFFDLRLRLHWHGRRLNLHQVALPMFDRHPAENMFNMIVKLLDALSGGRS
;
A
#
# COMPACT_ATOMS: atom_id res chain seq x y z
N MET A 1 -12.85 -35.40 21.30
CA MET A 1 -13.33 -34.67 20.10
C MET A 1 -12.09 -34.34 19.27
N VAL A 2 -12.12 -34.52 17.95
CA VAL A 2 -10.95 -34.29 17.07
C VAL A 2 -11.25 -33.11 16.16
N ARG A 3 -10.38 -32.09 16.13
CA ARG A 3 -10.58 -30.92 15.25
C ARG A 3 -10.05 -31.17 13.85
N CYS A 4 -10.67 -30.55 12.85
CA CYS A 4 -10.15 -30.52 11.48
C CYS A 4 -9.03 -29.47 11.36
N ASN A 5 -7.81 -29.91 11.02
CA ASN A 5 -6.68 -29.00 10.84
C ASN A 5 -6.85 -28.10 9.61
N PHE A 6 -7.41 -28.59 8.50
CA PHE A 6 -7.71 -27.74 7.33
C PHE A 6 -8.66 -26.59 7.70
N CYS A 7 -9.75 -26.87 8.40
CA CYS A 7 -10.63 -25.82 8.96
C CYS A 7 -9.88 -24.80 9.82
N THR A 8 -8.88 -25.24 10.60
CA THR A 8 -8.16 -24.39 11.57
C THR A 8 -7.12 -23.50 10.90
N PHE A 9 -6.41 -24.02 9.90
CA PHE A 9 -5.25 -23.35 9.30
C PHE A 9 -5.55 -22.71 7.96
N GLU A 10 -6.45 -23.28 7.17
CA GLU A 10 -6.75 -22.85 5.80
C GLU A 10 -8.17 -22.29 5.66
N GLY A 11 -9.05 -22.63 6.62
CA GLY A 11 -10.48 -22.32 6.48
C GLY A 11 -11.15 -23.27 5.49
N ARG A 12 -12.38 -22.95 5.08
CA ARG A 12 -13.17 -23.75 4.14
C ARG A 12 -13.09 -23.17 2.74
N ASP A 13 -13.13 -24.04 1.73
CA ASP A 13 -13.17 -23.63 0.33
C ASP A 13 -14.35 -22.68 0.09
N LYS A 14 -14.10 -21.60 -0.65
CA LYS A 14 -15.15 -20.65 -1.02
C LYS A 14 -16.02 -21.30 -2.10
N VAL A 15 -17.32 -21.33 -1.84
CA VAL A 15 -18.30 -21.72 -2.87
C VAL A 15 -18.66 -20.46 -3.64
N GLU A 16 -18.37 -20.43 -4.93
CA GLU A 16 -18.89 -19.39 -5.81
C GLU A 16 -20.42 -19.50 -5.87
N ILE A 17 -21.11 -18.45 -5.44
CA ILE A 17 -22.56 -18.36 -5.59
C ILE A 17 -22.82 -17.86 -7.01
N THR A 18 -23.12 -18.77 -7.93
CA THR A 18 -23.60 -18.40 -9.26
C THR A 18 -25.04 -17.89 -9.19
N GLU A 19 -25.35 -16.84 -9.95
CA GLU A 19 -26.73 -16.35 -10.12
C GLU A 19 -27.58 -17.46 -10.75
N GLY A 20 -28.54 -18.00 -9.98
CA GLY A 20 -29.36 -19.15 -10.37
C GLY A 20 -29.05 -20.45 -9.62
N GLY A 21 -27.96 -20.51 -8.85
CA GLY A 21 -27.63 -21.64 -7.99
C GLY A 21 -28.57 -21.77 -6.80
N THR A 22 -29.07 -22.99 -6.53
CA THR A 22 -29.96 -23.31 -5.39
C THR A 22 -29.29 -23.15 -4.02
N ARG A 23 -27.97 -22.93 -3.96
CA ARG A 23 -27.18 -22.97 -2.72
C ARG A 23 -26.97 -21.56 -2.12
N LYS A 24 -27.88 -21.16 -1.22
CA LYS A 24 -27.92 -19.84 -0.54
C LYS A 24 -27.06 -19.70 0.73
N ARG A 25 -26.10 -20.59 1.04
CA ARG A 25 -25.39 -20.51 2.33
C ARG A 25 -24.11 -19.67 2.25
N LYS A 26 -24.07 -18.60 3.06
CA LYS A 26 -22.85 -17.86 3.41
C LYS A 26 -21.73 -18.84 3.81
N SER A 27 -20.51 -18.54 3.39
CA SER A 27 -19.31 -19.25 3.86
C SER A 27 -19.30 -19.29 5.38
N ARG A 28 -19.11 -20.48 5.96
CA ARG A 28 -19.02 -20.62 7.42
C ARG A 28 -17.57 -20.66 7.84
N VAL A 29 -17.25 -19.91 8.89
CA VAL A 29 -15.91 -19.82 9.51
C VAL A 29 -15.73 -20.80 10.67
N ASP A 30 -16.73 -21.64 10.96
CA ASP A 30 -16.66 -22.56 12.11
C ASP A 30 -15.68 -23.70 11.85
N VAL A 31 -14.81 -23.97 12.85
CA VAL A 31 -13.92 -25.12 12.82
C VAL A 31 -14.73 -26.40 13.01
N LYS A 32 -14.60 -27.34 12.08
CA LYS A 32 -15.25 -28.65 12.23
C LYS A 32 -14.55 -29.46 13.32
N TYR A 33 -15.36 -29.97 14.23
CA TYR A 33 -14.96 -30.96 15.21
C TYR A 33 -15.71 -32.28 14.96
N PHE A 34 -14.97 -33.38 15.05
CA PHE A 34 -15.46 -34.74 14.97
C PHE A 34 -15.68 -35.29 16.38
N THR A 35 -16.84 -35.87 16.60
CA THR A 35 -17.24 -36.54 17.84
C THR A 35 -17.35 -38.04 17.61
N LYS A 36 -17.46 -38.81 18.69
CA LYS A 36 -17.66 -40.27 18.58
C LYS A 36 -19.04 -40.56 17.93
N PRO A 37 -19.17 -41.60 17.10
CA PRO A 37 -18.11 -42.52 16.66
C PRO A 37 -17.24 -41.92 15.55
N PHE A 38 -15.92 -42.18 15.63
CA PHE A 38 -14.94 -41.66 14.67
C PHE A 38 -14.91 -42.51 13.39
N THR A 39 -15.93 -42.38 12.55
CA THR A 39 -16.02 -43.16 11.31
C THR A 39 -15.20 -42.51 10.16
N PRO A 40 -14.35 -43.28 9.44
CA PRO A 40 -13.58 -42.77 8.30
C PRO A 40 -14.41 -42.04 7.25
N LEU A 41 -15.64 -42.50 7.03
CA LEU A 41 -16.58 -41.92 6.07
C LEU A 41 -16.88 -40.44 6.39
N ASN A 42 -17.08 -40.11 7.67
CA ASN A 42 -17.38 -38.74 8.10
C ASN A 42 -16.21 -37.79 7.87
N PHE A 43 -14.97 -38.25 8.09
CA PHE A 43 -13.78 -37.44 7.82
C PHE A 43 -13.64 -37.19 6.31
N ARG A 44 -13.72 -38.25 5.48
CA ARG A 44 -13.56 -38.13 4.03
C ARG A 44 -14.64 -37.25 3.40
N SER A 45 -15.90 -37.42 3.81
CA SER A 45 -17.02 -36.60 3.32
C SER A 45 -16.80 -35.11 3.61
N HIS A 46 -16.31 -34.77 4.81
CA HIS A 46 -16.00 -33.38 5.15
C HIS A 46 -14.82 -32.83 4.35
N LEU A 47 -13.71 -33.58 4.27
CA LEU A 47 -12.50 -33.14 3.58
C LEU A 47 -12.73 -32.95 2.08
N ASN A 48 -13.36 -33.93 1.41
CA ASN A 48 -13.71 -33.81 -0.01
C ASN A 48 -14.74 -32.70 -0.28
N GLY A 49 -15.59 -32.38 0.69
CA GLY A 49 -16.68 -31.42 0.50
C GLY A 49 -16.32 -29.97 0.82
N GLN A 50 -15.34 -29.72 1.69
CA GLN A 50 -15.05 -28.37 2.22
C GLN A 50 -13.57 -27.96 2.14
N HIS A 51 -12.70 -28.89 1.74
CA HIS A 51 -11.26 -28.68 1.58
C HIS A 51 -10.76 -29.46 0.36
N ASN A 52 -11.54 -29.53 -0.72
CA ASN A 52 -11.30 -30.45 -1.83
C ASN A 52 -9.90 -30.26 -2.43
N GLU A 53 -9.54 -29.03 -2.77
CA GLU A 53 -8.25 -28.70 -3.39
C GLU A 53 -7.08 -29.04 -2.46
N SER A 54 -7.11 -28.51 -1.23
CA SER A 54 -6.06 -28.76 -0.24
C SER A 54 -5.96 -30.22 0.18
N TRP A 55 -7.08 -30.94 0.21
CA TRP A 55 -7.12 -32.35 0.56
C TRP A 55 -6.58 -33.24 -0.57
N GLU A 56 -6.86 -32.92 -1.82
CA GLU A 56 -6.28 -33.59 -2.98
C GLU A 56 -4.76 -33.39 -3.02
N ALA A 57 -4.30 -32.15 -2.86
CA ALA A 57 -2.88 -31.83 -2.76
C ALA A 57 -2.22 -32.59 -1.60
N TYR A 58 -2.84 -32.55 -0.40
CA TYR A 58 -2.33 -33.26 0.77
C TYR A 58 -2.25 -34.77 0.55
N GLN A 59 -3.19 -35.39 -0.17
CA GLN A 59 -3.16 -36.83 -0.44
C GLN A 59 -1.95 -37.25 -1.29
N GLN A 60 -1.54 -36.41 -2.24
CA GLN A 60 -0.40 -36.67 -3.13
C GLN A 60 0.97 -36.52 -2.43
N MET A 61 1.02 -35.91 -1.25
CA MET A 61 2.25 -35.71 -0.50
C MET A 61 2.82 -37.01 0.10
N SER A 62 4.15 -37.04 0.25
CA SER A 62 4.87 -38.12 0.94
C SER A 62 4.48 -38.19 2.43
N THR A 63 4.70 -39.35 3.05
CA THR A 63 4.38 -39.56 4.47
C THR A 63 5.16 -38.63 5.40
N SER A 64 6.40 -38.27 5.06
CA SER A 64 7.19 -37.29 5.83
C SER A 64 6.58 -35.89 5.71
N ALA A 65 6.29 -35.44 4.48
CA ALA A 65 5.74 -34.11 4.23
C ALA A 65 4.35 -33.91 4.87
N LYS A 66 3.52 -34.96 4.89
CA LYS A 66 2.21 -34.94 5.59
C LYS A 66 2.33 -34.64 7.09
N LYS A 67 3.39 -35.13 7.75
CA LYS A 67 3.61 -34.88 9.20
C LYS A 67 3.96 -33.42 9.49
N GLU A 68 4.59 -32.75 8.53
CA GLU A 68 5.09 -31.37 8.69
C GLU A 68 4.13 -30.32 8.11
N TYR A 69 3.17 -30.72 7.26
CA TYR A 69 2.30 -29.82 6.49
C TYR A 69 1.59 -28.71 7.28
N PHE A 70 1.30 -28.94 8.57
CA PHE A 70 0.61 -27.97 9.43
C PHE A 70 1.52 -27.31 10.48
N ASN A 71 2.79 -27.71 10.62
CA ASN A 71 3.65 -27.27 11.73
C ASN A 71 3.93 -25.77 11.69
N ASP A 72 4.16 -25.21 10.50
CA ASP A 72 4.50 -23.79 10.32
C ASP A 72 3.30 -22.92 9.92
N LYS A 73 2.09 -23.49 9.92
CA LYS A 73 0.89 -22.75 9.51
C LYS A 73 0.34 -21.94 10.67
N ILE A 74 0.12 -20.65 10.43
CA ILE A 74 -0.64 -19.78 11.33
C ILE A 74 -2.12 -20.11 11.14
N SER A 75 -2.87 -20.24 12.23
CA SER A 75 -4.32 -20.45 12.15
C SER A 75 -4.98 -19.33 11.36
N SER A 76 -5.89 -19.67 10.43
CA SER A 76 -6.54 -18.69 9.56
C SER A 76 -7.26 -17.60 10.36
N SER A 77 -7.84 -17.92 11.52
CA SER A 77 -8.46 -16.93 12.42
C SER A 77 -7.48 -15.90 13.00
N ASN A 78 -6.20 -16.26 13.09
CA ASN A 78 -5.14 -15.39 13.59
C ASN A 78 -4.47 -14.58 12.47
N THR A 79 -4.94 -14.75 11.24
CA THR A 79 -4.45 -13.97 10.11
C THR A 79 -5.34 -12.77 9.86
N LEU A 80 -4.70 -11.65 9.58
CA LEU A 80 -5.38 -10.38 9.35
C LEU A 80 -6.35 -10.45 8.15
N HIS A 81 -6.05 -11.29 7.14
CA HIS A 81 -6.81 -11.37 5.90
C HIS A 81 -8.22 -11.97 6.04
N VAL A 82 -8.48 -12.79 7.07
CA VAL A 82 -9.82 -13.37 7.30
C VAL A 82 -10.81 -12.35 7.87
N HIS A 83 -10.29 -11.34 8.58
CA HIS A 83 -11.09 -10.25 9.15
C HIS A 83 -11.26 -9.06 8.20
N MET A 84 -10.73 -9.18 6.97
CA MET A 84 -10.79 -8.13 5.96
C MET A 84 -11.77 -8.53 4.88
N ASP A 85 -12.76 -7.69 4.62
CA ASP A 85 -13.61 -7.83 3.42
C ASP A 85 -12.84 -7.33 2.19
N LEU A 86 -11.94 -8.18 1.70
CA LEU A 86 -11.11 -7.89 0.51
C LEU A 86 -11.93 -7.76 -0.78
N THR A 87 -13.21 -8.16 -0.74
CA THR A 87 -14.08 -8.30 -1.91
C THR A 87 -15.00 -7.12 -2.13
N SER A 88 -15.49 -6.47 -1.07
CA SER A 88 -16.43 -5.35 -1.17
C SER A 88 -15.83 -3.98 -0.82
N ASP A 89 -14.68 -3.97 -0.12
CA ASP A 89 -14.04 -2.72 0.33
C ASP A 89 -13.24 -2.07 -0.82
N SER A 90 -13.76 -0.98 -1.37
CA SER A 90 -13.06 -0.16 -2.35
C SER A 90 -13.38 1.32 -2.16
N ILE A 91 -12.39 2.18 -2.45
CA ILE A 91 -12.61 3.62 -2.58
C ILE A 91 -12.54 3.99 -4.04
N GLU A 92 -13.55 4.73 -4.48
CA GLU A 92 -13.61 5.34 -5.80
C GLU A 92 -13.35 6.84 -5.71
N TYR A 93 -12.47 7.34 -6.57
CA TYR A 93 -12.21 8.77 -6.73
C TYR A 93 -12.58 9.23 -8.14
N THR A 94 -13.41 10.26 -8.21
CA THR A 94 -13.65 11.01 -9.45
C THR A 94 -12.67 12.17 -9.54
N ILE A 95 -11.84 12.18 -10.58
CA ILE A 95 -10.76 13.13 -10.78
C ILE A 95 -11.04 13.93 -12.06
N LYS A 96 -10.91 15.26 -11.98
CA LYS A 96 -11.12 16.13 -13.14
C LYS A 96 -10.06 15.89 -14.21
N VAL A 97 -10.47 15.93 -15.47
CA VAL A 97 -9.58 15.75 -16.65
C VAL A 97 -8.31 16.62 -16.60
N PRO A 98 -8.38 17.94 -16.28
CA PRO A 98 -7.16 18.76 -16.23
C PRO A 98 -6.13 18.30 -15.19
N ILE A 99 -6.57 17.65 -14.10
CA ILE A 99 -5.64 17.10 -13.10
C ILE A 99 -4.86 15.93 -13.70
N VAL A 100 -5.55 15.03 -14.40
CA VAL A 100 -4.92 13.84 -14.98
C VAL A 100 -4.09 14.20 -16.21
N ASP A 101 -4.64 14.93 -17.15
CA ASP A 101 -3.98 15.17 -18.44
C ASP A 101 -2.88 16.23 -18.32
N THR A 102 -3.17 17.36 -17.66
CA THR A 102 -2.22 18.47 -17.55
C THR A 102 -1.22 18.24 -16.43
N ILE A 103 -1.66 17.93 -15.21
CA ILE A 103 -0.76 17.84 -14.05
C ILE A 103 -0.03 16.50 -14.05
N ILE A 104 -0.74 15.37 -14.05
CA ILE A 104 -0.11 14.06 -13.94
C ILE A 104 0.59 13.69 -15.26
N GLY A 105 -0.15 13.67 -16.37
CA GLY A 105 0.37 13.27 -17.68
C GLY A 105 1.38 14.26 -18.26
N GLY A 106 1.13 15.56 -18.07
CA GLY A 106 1.98 16.66 -18.55
C GLY A 106 3.11 16.98 -17.57
N LEU A 107 2.80 17.61 -16.44
CA LEU A 107 3.82 18.21 -15.58
C LEU A 107 4.66 17.18 -14.80
N PHE A 108 4.03 16.18 -14.19
CA PHE A 108 4.70 15.23 -13.30
C PHE A 108 5.71 14.33 -14.04
N PHE A 109 5.35 13.84 -15.22
CA PHE A 109 6.23 12.98 -16.02
C PHE A 109 7.14 13.73 -17.00
N ASN A 110 6.88 15.02 -17.30
CA ASN A 110 7.79 15.83 -18.13
C ASN A 110 8.89 16.52 -17.30
N ALA A 111 8.63 16.91 -16.04
CA ALA A 111 9.60 17.62 -15.19
C ALA A 111 10.85 16.79 -14.82
N ILE A 112 10.80 15.46 -14.96
CA ILE A 112 11.93 14.55 -14.67
C ILE A 112 12.96 14.51 -15.82
N GLN A 113 12.71 15.23 -16.92
CA GLN A 113 13.64 15.34 -18.05
C GLN A 113 14.78 16.35 -17.81
N GLU A 114 14.65 17.28 -16.85
CA GLU A 114 15.60 18.40 -16.67
C GLU A 114 16.66 18.22 -15.56
N GLU A 115 16.67 17.11 -14.79
CA GLU A 115 17.75 16.90 -13.80
C GLU A 115 18.99 16.21 -14.42
N ASP A 116 20.04 17.04 -14.53
CA ASP A 116 21.41 16.82 -15.02
C ASP A 116 21.99 15.42 -14.79
N CYS A 117 22.41 14.78 -15.88
CA CYS A 117 23.21 13.56 -15.86
C CYS A 117 24.70 13.86 -16.09
N ASP A 118 25.42 14.10 -14.99
CA ASP A 118 26.89 13.97 -14.92
C ASP A 118 27.29 12.54 -14.53
N ASP A 119 26.94 11.54 -15.37
CA ASP A 119 27.50 10.19 -15.22
C ASP A 119 28.26 9.83 -16.50
N ALA A 120 29.57 10.11 -16.45
CA ALA A 120 30.51 9.80 -17.52
C ALA A 120 30.82 8.30 -17.52
N GLY A 121 30.09 7.53 -18.33
CA GLY A 121 30.41 6.13 -18.58
C GLY A 121 29.31 5.41 -19.38
N GLU A 122 29.69 4.86 -20.54
CA GLU A 122 28.86 4.27 -21.61
C GLU A 122 28.09 5.24 -22.51
N ASP A 123 28.10 4.91 -23.81
CA ASP A 123 27.64 5.69 -24.96
C ASP A 123 26.36 6.49 -24.67
N VAL A 124 26.53 7.80 -24.48
CA VAL A 124 25.57 8.73 -23.86
C VAL A 124 24.21 8.72 -24.58
N ALA A 125 24.22 8.48 -25.89
CA ALA A 125 23.01 8.38 -26.72
C ALA A 125 22.17 7.12 -26.43
N SER A 126 22.82 5.98 -26.15
CA SER A 126 22.17 4.71 -25.83
C SER A 126 21.56 4.73 -24.42
N ALA A 127 22.29 5.30 -23.46
CA ALA A 127 21.80 5.48 -22.09
C ALA A 127 20.60 6.45 -22.02
N ALA A 128 20.66 7.58 -22.73
CA ALA A 128 19.57 8.54 -22.82
C ALA A 128 18.30 7.91 -23.42
N SER A 129 18.44 7.16 -24.51
CA SER A 129 17.32 6.49 -25.17
C SER A 129 16.68 5.40 -24.29
N LYS A 130 17.48 4.61 -23.56
CA LYS A 130 16.97 3.65 -22.56
C LYS A 130 16.19 4.33 -21.44
N LYS A 131 16.69 5.48 -20.93
CA LYS A 131 16.03 6.25 -19.87
C LYS A 131 14.69 6.82 -20.36
N ILE A 132 14.65 7.40 -21.57
CA ILE A 132 13.42 7.92 -22.19
C ILE A 132 12.37 6.81 -22.33
N ASN A 133 12.76 5.65 -22.86
CA ASN A 133 11.84 4.52 -23.03
C ASN A 133 11.32 3.98 -21.69
N LYS A 134 12.18 3.95 -20.66
CA LYS A 134 11.78 3.55 -19.30
C LYS A 134 10.74 4.52 -18.71
N MET A 135 10.97 5.83 -18.85
CA MET A 135 10.05 6.85 -18.35
C MET A 135 8.72 6.85 -19.11
N ALA A 136 8.75 6.69 -20.44
CA ALA A 136 7.54 6.54 -21.24
C ALA A 136 6.72 5.31 -20.80
N LYS A 137 7.38 4.18 -20.54
CA LYS A 137 6.72 2.97 -20.01
C LYS A 137 6.11 3.21 -18.62
N GLN A 138 6.83 3.90 -17.73
CA GLN A 138 6.33 4.24 -16.40
C GLN A 138 5.10 5.17 -16.48
N LYS A 139 5.15 6.20 -17.32
CA LYS A 139 4.01 7.08 -17.60
C LYS A 139 2.82 6.28 -18.10
N ASN A 140 2.99 5.45 -19.13
CA ASN A 140 1.90 4.64 -19.68
C ASN A 140 1.28 3.73 -18.61
N ASN A 141 2.11 3.05 -17.81
CA ASN A 141 1.62 2.19 -16.73
C ASN A 141 0.87 2.98 -15.65
N ALA A 142 1.36 4.16 -15.27
CA ALA A 142 0.68 5.01 -14.29
C ALA A 142 -0.68 5.52 -14.82
N MET A 143 -0.73 5.89 -16.11
CA MET A 143 -1.97 6.38 -16.73
C MET A 143 -3.07 5.31 -16.79
N LEU A 144 -2.74 4.02 -16.82
CA LEU A 144 -3.72 2.93 -16.78
C LEU A 144 -4.55 2.89 -15.48
N LEU A 145 -4.09 3.54 -14.41
CA LEU A 145 -4.84 3.66 -13.16
C LEU A 145 -6.04 4.59 -13.29
N PHE A 146 -6.00 5.53 -14.25
CA PHE A 146 -7.04 6.52 -14.48
C PHE A 146 -7.93 6.05 -15.64
N LYS A 147 -9.09 5.50 -15.32
CA LYS A 147 -10.07 5.10 -16.34
C LYS A 147 -10.93 6.30 -16.69
N GLN A 148 -11.14 6.60 -17.97
CA GLN A 148 -12.11 7.63 -18.33
C GLN A 148 -13.50 7.18 -17.83
N GLY A 149 -14.10 7.99 -16.95
CA GLY A 149 -15.43 7.74 -16.42
C GLY A 149 -16.49 8.02 -17.48
N GLU A 150 -17.67 7.45 -17.30
CA GLU A 150 -18.83 7.83 -18.10
C GLU A 150 -19.12 9.32 -17.92
N ARG A 151 -19.61 9.96 -18.98
CA ARG A 151 -19.94 11.38 -18.97
C ARG A 151 -20.99 11.60 -17.87
N ALA A 152 -20.64 12.33 -16.81
CA ALA A 152 -21.58 12.65 -15.75
C ALA A 152 -22.81 13.36 -16.37
N SER A 153 -23.95 13.33 -15.68
CA SER A 153 -25.22 13.93 -16.13
C SER A 153 -25.12 15.43 -16.47
N ASN A 154 -24.04 16.09 -16.06
CA ASN A 154 -23.68 17.47 -16.37
C ASN A 154 -22.78 17.65 -17.63
N GLY A 155 -22.45 16.57 -18.34
CA GLY A 155 -21.65 16.59 -19.57
C GLY A 155 -20.13 16.70 -19.39
N VAL A 156 -19.63 16.85 -18.15
CA VAL A 156 -18.20 17.07 -17.86
C VAL A 156 -17.46 15.74 -17.81
N ALA A 157 -16.42 15.60 -18.63
CA ALA A 157 -15.55 14.43 -18.64
C ALA A 157 -14.74 14.34 -17.33
N SER A 158 -14.52 13.12 -16.83
CA SER A 158 -13.72 12.85 -15.64
C SER A 158 -13.01 11.51 -15.76
N TYR A 159 -12.04 11.29 -14.88
CA TYR A 159 -11.41 10.00 -14.68
C TYR A 159 -11.89 9.39 -13.38
N THR A 160 -12.04 8.07 -13.38
CA THR A 160 -12.32 7.25 -12.21
C THR A 160 -11.09 6.44 -11.84
N VAL A 161 -10.71 6.50 -10.56
CA VAL A 161 -9.70 5.64 -9.96
C VAL A 161 -10.37 4.78 -8.90
N VAL A 162 -10.21 3.45 -9.00
CA VAL A 162 -10.76 2.50 -8.03
C VAL A 162 -9.60 1.84 -7.29
N ILE A 163 -9.50 2.15 -5.99
CA ILE A 163 -8.57 1.49 -5.09
C ILE A 163 -9.33 0.36 -4.41
N LYS A 164 -8.95 -0.88 -4.74
CA LYS A 164 -9.45 -2.05 -4.06
C LYS A 164 -8.72 -2.22 -2.74
N ASN A 165 -9.44 -2.67 -1.71
CA ASN A 165 -8.92 -2.93 -0.39
C ASN A 165 -8.35 -1.67 0.27
N THR A 166 -9.26 -0.84 0.75
CA THR A 166 -9.00 0.44 1.42
C THR A 166 -7.98 0.30 2.54
N MET A 167 -8.14 -0.72 3.38
CA MET A 167 -7.29 -0.92 4.55
C MET A 167 -5.85 -1.21 4.13
N ARG A 168 -5.62 -2.07 3.13
CA ARG A 168 -4.25 -2.33 2.63
C ARG A 168 -3.64 -1.10 1.99
N TYR A 169 -4.44 -0.34 1.26
CA TYR A 169 -3.98 0.92 0.69
C TYR A 169 -3.54 1.89 1.79
N GLN A 170 -4.35 2.09 2.83
CA GLN A 170 -4.02 2.98 3.93
C GLN A 170 -2.73 2.52 4.65
N LEU A 171 -2.63 1.25 4.99
CA LEU A 171 -1.41 0.70 5.61
C LEU A 171 -0.17 0.86 4.71
N ALA A 172 -0.31 0.68 3.40
CA ALA A 172 0.78 0.86 2.47
C ALA A 172 1.23 2.33 2.41
N ILE A 173 0.29 3.27 2.40
CA ILE A 173 0.58 4.71 2.46
C ILE A 173 1.27 5.06 3.78
N ASP A 174 0.73 4.61 4.91
CA ASP A 174 1.32 4.86 6.24
C ASP A 174 2.75 4.31 6.32
N HIS A 175 2.96 3.10 5.78
CA HIS A 175 4.29 2.49 5.73
C HIS A 175 5.27 3.27 4.83
N VAL A 176 4.83 3.73 3.65
CA VAL A 176 5.65 4.57 2.75
C VAL A 176 6.04 5.87 3.45
N VAL A 177 5.12 6.52 4.15
CA VAL A 177 5.40 7.74 4.93
C VAL A 177 6.44 7.46 6.01
N ALA A 178 6.26 6.38 6.79
CA ALA A 178 7.20 6.01 7.84
C ALA A 178 8.61 5.72 7.29
N VAL A 179 8.72 4.98 6.18
CA VAL A 179 9.99 4.69 5.52
C VAL A 179 10.63 5.97 4.96
N ALA A 180 9.86 6.88 4.35
CA ALA A 180 10.36 8.15 3.85
C ALA A 180 10.93 9.02 4.98
N LEU A 181 10.22 9.13 6.11
CA LEU A 181 10.71 9.82 7.30
C LEU A 181 11.98 9.18 7.83
N ARG A 182 12.06 7.84 7.90
CA ARG A 182 13.29 7.15 8.33
C ARG A 182 14.48 7.45 7.41
N ARG A 183 14.26 7.51 6.09
CA ARG A 183 15.32 7.87 5.14
C ARG A 183 15.83 9.29 5.36
N ILE A 184 14.95 10.23 5.67
CA ILE A 184 15.33 11.58 6.06
C ILE A 184 16.18 11.56 7.33
N VAL A 185 15.84 10.75 8.33
CA VAL A 185 16.66 10.56 9.55
C VAL A 185 18.07 10.10 9.21
N ASP A 186 18.20 9.09 8.37
CA ASP A 186 19.51 8.58 7.93
C ASP A 186 20.30 9.70 7.20
N MET A 187 19.61 10.55 6.42
CA MET A 187 20.23 11.68 5.72
C MET A 187 20.72 12.78 6.66
N LEU A 188 19.93 13.11 7.69
CA LEU A 188 20.25 14.13 8.69
C LEU A 188 21.40 13.69 9.61
N ASN A 189 21.55 12.39 9.85
CA ASN A 189 22.58 11.82 10.72
C ASN A 189 23.87 11.42 9.98
N ASN A 190 24.15 11.99 8.80
CA ASN A 190 25.40 11.73 8.08
C ASN A 190 26.63 12.17 8.88
N ASP A 191 27.81 11.65 8.54
CA ASP A 191 29.10 12.02 9.13
C ASP A 191 29.45 13.52 8.98
N LYS A 192 28.88 14.19 7.96
CA LYS A 192 29.01 15.63 7.72
C LYS A 192 27.65 16.24 7.38
N PRO A 193 26.77 16.43 8.37
CA PRO A 193 25.42 16.86 8.12
C PRO A 193 25.42 18.35 7.79
N VAL A 194 25.15 18.70 6.54
CA VAL A 194 24.90 20.07 6.11
C VAL A 194 23.46 20.15 5.65
N TRP A 195 22.62 20.82 6.43
CA TRP A 195 21.21 20.98 6.14
C TRP A 195 20.68 22.33 6.63
N ALA A 196 19.58 22.77 6.04
CA ALA A 196 18.85 23.97 6.38
C ALA A 196 17.36 23.73 6.18
N PHE A 197 16.53 24.34 7.01
CA PHE A 197 15.08 24.32 6.86
C PHE A 197 14.56 25.70 6.46
N SER A 198 13.49 25.72 5.68
CA SER A 198 12.70 26.93 5.44
C SER A 198 11.23 26.59 5.66
N GLY A 199 10.55 27.38 6.49
CA GLY A 199 9.12 27.26 6.74
C GLY A 199 8.34 28.39 6.10
N ASP A 200 7.17 28.09 5.54
CA ASP A 200 6.19 29.07 5.08
C ASP A 200 4.82 28.77 5.69
N GLY A 201 4.16 29.79 6.23
CA GLY A 201 2.87 29.68 6.90
C GLY A 201 1.78 30.32 6.05
N SER A 202 0.71 29.57 5.75
CA SER A 202 -0.43 30.08 4.99
C SER A 202 -1.75 29.60 5.59
N THR A 203 -2.84 30.30 5.29
CA THR A 203 -4.19 29.90 5.70
C THR A 203 -5.00 29.60 4.44
N HIS A 204 -5.33 28.33 4.22
CA HIS A 204 -6.12 27.90 3.07
C HIS A 204 -7.48 27.39 3.55
N ARG A 205 -8.57 28.01 3.06
CA ARG A 205 -9.96 27.66 3.42
C ARG A 205 -10.25 27.63 4.93
N GLY A 206 -9.64 28.54 5.68
CA GLY A 206 -9.84 28.65 7.14
C GLY A 206 -9.01 27.67 7.97
N GLN A 207 -8.20 26.81 7.34
CA GLN A 207 -7.23 25.95 8.02
C GLN A 207 -5.82 26.53 7.87
N PRO A 208 -5.10 26.77 8.98
CA PRO A 208 -3.67 27.06 8.96
C PRO A 208 -2.87 25.87 8.41
N PHE A 209 -1.94 26.15 7.50
CA PHE A 209 -0.94 25.21 6.99
C PHE A 209 0.45 25.78 7.20
N PHE A 210 1.38 24.89 7.51
CA PHE A 210 2.80 25.20 7.59
C PHE A 210 3.56 24.28 6.60
N ASP A 211 4.06 24.86 5.52
CA ASP A 211 4.96 24.20 4.56
C ASP A 211 6.37 24.20 5.15
N LEU A 212 6.96 23.02 5.33
CA LEU A 212 8.36 22.88 5.72
C LEU A 212 9.16 22.27 4.57
N ARG A 213 10.21 22.98 4.16
CA ARG A 213 11.19 22.47 3.18
C ARG A 213 12.51 22.19 3.88
N LEU A 214 13.05 21.00 3.64
CA LEU A 214 14.37 20.60 4.08
C LEU A 214 15.33 20.61 2.90
N ARG A 215 16.39 21.41 3.00
CA ARG A 215 17.52 21.39 2.08
C ARG A 215 18.67 20.70 2.77
N LEU A 216 19.25 19.68 2.14
CA LEU A 216 20.37 18.94 2.72
C LEU A 216 21.39 18.56 1.66
N HIS A 217 22.63 18.40 2.07
CA HIS A 217 23.70 17.91 1.20
C HIS A 217 24.00 16.45 1.53
N TRP A 218 23.86 15.56 0.54
CA TRP A 218 24.01 14.12 0.70
C TRP A 218 24.76 13.52 -0.49
N HIS A 219 25.84 12.78 -0.22
CA HIS A 219 26.74 12.20 -1.23
C HIS A 219 27.13 13.16 -2.37
N GLY A 220 27.56 14.38 -2.04
CA GLY A 220 27.99 15.36 -3.06
C GLY A 220 26.85 16.06 -3.80
N ARG A 221 25.59 15.81 -3.43
CA ARG A 221 24.41 16.41 -4.07
C ARG A 221 23.59 17.23 -3.10
N ARG A 222 23.07 18.35 -3.57
CA ARG A 222 22.10 19.18 -2.83
C ARG A 222 20.69 18.70 -3.11
N LEU A 223 20.01 18.19 -2.09
CA LEU A 223 18.61 17.79 -2.13
C LEU A 223 17.72 18.90 -1.58
N ASN A 224 16.56 19.14 -2.20
CA ASN A 224 15.54 20.07 -1.74
C ASN A 224 14.22 19.31 -1.60
N LEU A 225 13.89 18.91 -0.38
CA LEU A 225 12.75 18.07 -0.06
C LEU A 225 11.61 18.93 0.47
N HIS A 226 10.43 18.81 -0.15
CA HIS A 226 9.18 19.29 0.43
C HIS A 226 8.78 18.28 1.50
N GLN A 227 8.98 18.65 2.76
CA GLN A 227 9.05 17.68 3.84
C GLN A 227 7.66 17.34 4.37
N VAL A 228 6.85 18.35 4.75
CA VAL A 228 5.48 18.15 5.24
C VAL A 228 4.68 19.46 5.12
N ALA A 229 3.43 19.39 4.67
CA ALA A 229 2.42 20.42 4.93
C ALA A 229 1.66 20.02 6.21
N LEU A 230 2.05 20.58 7.36
CA LEU A 230 1.41 20.26 8.64
C LEU A 230 0.18 21.16 8.84
N PRO A 231 -1.02 20.60 9.07
CA PRO A 231 -2.15 21.40 9.52
C PRO A 231 -1.85 21.93 10.93
N MET A 232 -1.93 23.25 11.14
CA MET A 232 -1.85 23.81 12.49
C MET A 232 -3.28 24.00 13.02
N PHE A 233 -3.64 23.22 14.03
CA PHE A 233 -4.99 23.26 14.61
C PHE A 233 -5.16 24.41 15.62
N ASP A 234 -4.05 25.00 16.06
CA ASP A 234 -4.00 26.14 16.97
C ASP A 234 -3.78 27.47 16.22
N ARG A 235 -4.03 28.60 16.89
CA ARG A 235 -3.71 29.94 16.37
C ARG A 235 -2.21 30.04 16.03
N HIS A 236 -1.84 31.07 15.25
CA HIS A 236 -0.50 31.31 14.69
C HIS A 236 0.54 32.07 15.59
N PRO A 237 0.72 31.88 16.91
CA PRO A 237 1.93 32.37 17.57
C PRO A 237 3.17 31.68 17.01
N ALA A 238 4.23 32.44 16.77
CA ALA A 238 5.54 31.92 16.34
C ALA A 238 6.06 30.80 17.27
N GLU A 239 5.71 30.86 18.55
CA GLU A 239 6.02 29.84 19.55
C GLU A 239 5.42 28.47 19.22
N ASN A 240 4.17 28.41 18.75
CA ASN A 240 3.53 27.15 18.38
C ASN A 240 4.20 26.53 17.16
N MET A 241 4.57 27.35 16.18
CA MET A 241 5.30 26.90 14.99
C MET A 241 6.70 26.38 15.38
N PHE A 242 7.41 27.11 16.23
CA PHE A 242 8.72 26.71 16.74
C PHE A 242 8.64 25.38 17.50
N ASN A 243 7.72 25.26 18.45
CA ASN A 243 7.52 24.03 19.23
C ASN A 243 7.15 22.83 18.35
N MET A 244 6.39 23.04 17.27
CA MET A 244 6.07 21.99 16.31
C MET A 244 7.31 21.53 15.52
N ILE A 245 8.16 22.47 15.08
CA ILE A 245 9.42 22.16 14.39
C ILE A 245 10.36 21.40 15.32
N VAL A 246 10.52 21.85 16.57
CA VAL A 246 11.35 21.17 17.58
C VAL A 246 10.87 19.74 17.80
N LYS A 247 9.57 19.54 18.04
CA LYS A 247 8.99 18.18 18.19
C LYS A 247 9.25 17.28 17.00
N LEU A 248 9.14 17.81 15.78
CA LEU A 248 9.44 17.06 14.56
C LEU A 248 10.93 16.68 14.49
N LEU A 249 11.83 17.62 14.74
CA LEU A 249 13.27 17.40 14.69
C LEU A 249 13.75 16.47 15.82
N ASP A 250 13.17 16.57 17.02
CA ASP A 250 13.44 15.63 18.11
C ASP A 250 13.03 14.20 17.74
N ALA A 251 11.84 14.04 17.15
CA ALA A 251 11.38 12.74 16.69
C ALA A 251 12.29 12.16 15.59
N LEU A 252 12.83 13.01 14.70
CA LEU A 252 13.75 12.60 13.64
C LEU A 252 15.18 12.35 14.14
N SER A 253 15.68 13.13 15.08
CA SER A 253 17.04 13.01 15.62
C SER A 253 17.17 11.99 16.76
N GLY A 254 16.04 11.47 17.26
CA GLY A 254 16.01 10.58 18.42
C GLY A 254 16.23 11.31 19.75
N GLY A 255 15.78 12.57 19.85
CA GLY A 255 15.87 13.41 21.05
C GLY A 255 17.27 13.95 21.34
N ARG A 256 18.08 14.20 20.28
CA ARG A 256 19.44 14.77 20.41
C ARG A 256 19.51 16.25 19.99
N SER A 257 18.38 16.95 19.86
CA SER A 257 18.37 18.38 19.53
C SER A 257 18.54 19.27 20.76
#